data_AF-A0A852L0G5-F1
#
_entry.id   AF-A0A852L0G5-F1
#
_cell.length_a   1.000
_cell.length_b   1.000
_cell.length_c   1.000
_cell.angle_alpha   90.00
_cell.angle_beta   90.00
_cell.angle_gamma   90.00
#
_symmetry.space_group_name_H-M   'P 1'
#
loop_
_entity.id
_entity.type
_entity.pdbx_description
1 polymer ?
#
loop_
_entity_poly.entity_id
_entity_poly.type
_entity_poly.pdbx_seq_one_letter_code
_entity_poly.pdbx_strand_id
1 'polypeptide(L)'
;QIRIEGSMKRLPEEDSELYFHSCPKSSQIGAVVSQQSTVIPDREYLQKKNAELEERYWETTPCVSVPGGYILQPEVVEFWQGQSNCLHDRVVFQCTRD
;
A
#
# COMPACT_ATOMS: atom_id res chain seq x y z
N GLN A 1 -4.80 10.36 -17.40
CA GLN A 1 -4.60 10.52 -15.93
C GLN A 1 -5.94 10.30 -15.25
N ILE A 2 -5.95 9.70 -14.05
CA ILE A 2 -7.15 9.56 -13.22
C ILE A 2 -6.86 10.19 -11.86
N ARG A 3 -7.76 11.03 -11.35
CA ARG A 3 -7.72 11.54 -9.97
C ARG A 3 -8.94 11.02 -9.22
N ILE A 4 -8.71 10.60 -7.98
CA ILE A 4 -9.76 10.08 -7.10
C ILE A 4 -9.63 10.80 -5.77
N GLU A 5 -10.70 11.44 -5.33
CA GLU A 5 -10.78 12.15 -4.06
C GLU A 5 -11.96 11.60 -3.26
N GLY A 6 -11.82 11.55 -1.94
CA GLY A 6 -12.85 11.03 -1.06
C GLY A 6 -12.36 10.78 0.35
N SER A 7 -13.23 10.17 1.16
CA SER A 7 -12.90 9.85 2.56
C SER A 7 -12.09 8.55 2.65
N MET A 8 -11.17 8.50 3.61
CA MET A 8 -10.35 7.33 3.89
C MET A 8 -10.89 6.60 5.12
N LYS A 9 -10.91 5.27 5.06
CA LYS A 9 -11.20 4.40 6.21
C LYS A 9 -10.11 3.36 6.34
N ARG A 10 -9.76 3.00 7.57
CA ARG A 10 -8.86 1.87 7.83
C ARG A 10 -9.61 0.58 7.52
N LEU A 11 -8.96 -0.37 6.85
CA LEU A 11 -9.53 -1.70 6.65
C LEU A 11 -9.62 -2.45 7.98
N PRO A 12 -10.56 -3.39 8.11
CA PRO A 12 -10.55 -4.40 9.17
C PRO A 12 -9.18 -5.10 9.25
N GLU A 13 -8.79 -5.50 10.45
CA GLU A 13 -7.52 -6.20 10.67
C GLU A 13 -7.50 -7.55 9.95
N GLU A 14 -8.62 -8.27 9.97
CA GLU A 14 -8.83 -9.54 9.26
C GLU A 14 -8.59 -9.43 7.74
N ASP A 15 -9.12 -8.39 7.08
CA ASP A 15 -8.89 -8.16 5.65
C ASP A 15 -7.41 -7.87 5.35
N SER A 16 -6.76 -7.12 6.25
CA SER A 16 -5.34 -6.78 6.11
C SER A 16 -4.45 -8.00 6.30
N GLU A 17 -4.78 -8.88 7.26
CA GLU A 17 -4.07 -10.12 7.53
C GLU A 17 -4.21 -11.12 6.36
N LEU A 18 -5.42 -11.30 5.84
CA LEU A 18 -5.69 -12.13 4.66
C LEU A 18 -4.88 -11.65 3.45
N TYR A 19 -4.87 -10.34 3.17
CA TYR A 19 -4.06 -9.78 2.09
C TYR A 19 -2.56 -9.98 2.33
N PHE A 20 -2.08 -9.73 3.56
CA PHE A 20 -0.67 -9.91 3.92
C PHE A 20 -0.20 -11.35 3.67
N HIS A 21 -0.97 -12.34 4.09
CA HIS A 21 -0.64 -13.76 3.87
C HIS A 21 -0.72 -14.20 2.40
N SER A 22 -1.46 -13.47 1.56
CA SER A 22 -1.47 -13.69 0.11
C SER A 22 -0.20 -13.17 -0.60
N CYS A 23 0.55 -12.27 0.03
CA CYS A 23 1.76 -11.70 -0.56
C CYS A 23 2.90 -12.73 -0.65
N PRO A 24 3.85 -12.56 -1.58
CA PRO A 24 5.09 -13.36 -1.58
C PRO A 24 5.84 -13.25 -0.25
N LYS A 25 6.49 -14.34 0.16
CA LYS A 25 7.21 -14.44 1.43
C LYS A 25 8.27 -13.35 1.63
N SER A 26 9.00 -12.99 0.57
CA SER A 26 9.98 -11.90 0.61
C SER A 26 9.33 -10.54 0.87
N SER A 27 8.14 -10.28 0.33
CA SER A 27 7.37 -9.05 0.61
C SER A 27 6.88 -9.01 2.04
N GLN A 28 6.42 -10.15 2.57
CA GLN A 28 6.02 -10.27 3.97
C GLN A 28 7.22 -9.95 4.88
N ILE A 29 8.36 -10.59 4.68
CA ILE A 29 9.59 -10.35 5.46
C ILE A 29 10.04 -8.88 5.32
N GLY A 30 10.05 -8.33 4.11
CA GLY A 30 10.43 -6.93 3.88
C GLY A 30 9.57 -5.92 4.66
N ALA A 31 8.27 -6.18 4.78
CA ALA A 31 7.36 -5.37 5.59
C ALA A 31 7.67 -5.44 7.10
N VAL A 32 8.24 -6.56 7.58
CA VAL A 32 8.68 -6.72 8.98
C VAL A 32 10.04 -6.08 9.22
N VAL A 33 10.96 -6.22 8.27
CA VAL A 33 12.32 -5.65 8.35
C VAL A 33 12.28 -4.11 8.36
N SER A 34 11.41 -3.53 7.54
CA SER A 34 11.35 -2.09 7.32
C SER A 34 10.36 -1.41 8.27
N GLN A 35 10.87 -0.75 9.30
CA GLN A 35 10.10 0.25 10.05
C GLN A 35 9.96 1.51 9.19
N GLN A 36 8.99 1.48 8.28
CA GLN A 36 8.83 2.48 7.22
C GLN A 36 8.90 3.91 7.78
N SER A 37 9.68 4.76 7.10
CA SER A 37 9.90 6.18 7.45
C SER A 37 10.73 6.43 8.73
N THR A 38 11.35 5.40 9.31
CA THR A 38 12.27 5.54 10.45
C THR A 38 13.73 5.66 9.97
N VAL A 39 14.53 6.49 10.66
CA VAL A 39 15.98 6.63 10.37
C VAL A 39 16.71 5.32 10.70
N ILE A 40 17.62 4.92 9.82
CA ILE A 40 18.49 3.74 9.96
C ILE A 40 19.95 4.15 9.74
N PRO A 41 20.92 3.40 10.26
CA PRO A 41 22.34 3.76 10.13
C PRO A 41 22.86 3.65 8.68
N ASP A 42 22.50 2.59 7.97
CA ASP A 42 22.99 2.30 6.62
C ASP A 42 22.15 1.20 5.93
N ARG A 43 22.58 0.82 4.72
CA ARG A 43 21.93 -0.24 3.92
C ARG A 43 22.20 -1.64 4.44
N GLU A 44 23.39 -1.89 4.99
CA GLU A 44 23.79 -3.22 5.48
C GLU A 44 22.94 -3.65 6.68
N TYR A 45 22.51 -2.69 7.49
CA TYR A 45 21.56 -2.90 8.58
C TYR A 45 20.28 -3.62 8.11
N LEU A 46 19.65 -3.16 7.02
CA LEU A 46 18.45 -3.79 6.47
C LEU A 46 18.75 -5.17 5.86
N GLN A 47 19.90 -5.32 5.17
CA GLN A 47 20.28 -6.59 4.56
C GLN A 47 20.49 -7.69 5.61
N LYS A 48 21.21 -7.36 6.69
CA LYS A 48 21.43 -8.29 7.80
C LYS A 48 20.12 -8.68 8.46
N LYS A 49 19.24 -7.72 8.74
CA LYS A 49 17.92 -7.98 9.33
C LYS A 49 17.04 -8.84 8.41
N ASN A 50 17.08 -8.61 7.11
CA ASN A 50 16.34 -9.43 6.15
C ASN A 50 16.84 -10.87 6.15
N ALA A 51 18.15 -11.11 6.08
CA ALA A 51 18.72 -12.46 6.13
C ALA A 51 18.39 -13.19 7.45
N GLU A 52 18.49 -12.49 8.59
CA GLU A 52 18.09 -13.01 9.91
C GLU A 52 16.63 -13.50 9.91
N LEU A 53 15.72 -12.75 9.28
CA LEU A 53 14.30 -13.10 9.23
C LEU A 53 13.98 -14.15 8.15
N GLU A 54 14.68 -14.17 7.03
CA GLU A 54 14.56 -15.23 6.02
C GLU A 54 14.93 -16.60 6.58
N GLU A 55 16.00 -16.67 7.37
CA GLU A 55 16.39 -17.90 8.07
C GLU A 55 15.37 -18.27 9.14
N ARG A 56 14.99 -17.31 10.00
CA ARG A 56 14.03 -17.53 11.09
C ARG A 56 12.67 -18.01 10.59
N TYR A 57 12.20 -17.43 9.48
CA TYR A 57 10.90 -17.74 8.91
C TYR A 57 11.01 -18.67 7.70
N TRP A 58 12.10 -19.44 7.51
CA TRP A 58 12.27 -20.32 6.34
C TRP A 58 11.05 -21.21 6.04
N GLU A 59 10.46 -21.82 7.06
CA GLU A 59 9.29 -22.72 6.95
C GLU A 59 7.97 -22.09 7.40
N THR A 60 8.02 -20.95 8.09
CA THR A 60 6.85 -20.30 8.68
C THR A 60 6.59 -18.93 8.06
N THR A 61 5.48 -18.31 8.43
CA THR A 61 5.12 -16.96 8.02
C THR A 61 5.26 -16.03 9.22
N PRO A 62 5.80 -14.81 9.05
CA PRO A 62 5.77 -13.83 10.11
C PRO A 62 4.33 -13.56 10.55
N CYS A 63 4.01 -13.89 11.81
CA CYS A 63 2.77 -13.47 12.45
C CYS A 63 3.03 -12.12 13.11
N VAL A 64 2.71 -11.03 12.42
CA VAL A 64 2.98 -9.68 12.91
C VAL A 64 1.82 -8.77 12.58
N SER A 65 1.47 -7.94 13.55
CA SER A 65 0.60 -6.78 13.37
C SER A 65 1.32 -5.78 12.46
N VAL A 66 1.17 -5.97 11.15
CA VAL A 66 1.62 -5.00 10.16
C VAL A 66 0.61 -3.86 10.06
N PRO A 67 1.03 -2.61 9.77
CA PRO A 67 0.10 -1.54 9.45
C PRO A 67 -0.81 -2.00 8.29
N GLY A 68 -2.08 -2.20 8.61
CA GLY A 68 -3.09 -2.68 7.66
C GLY A 68 -3.39 -1.67 6.54
N GLY A 69 -4.25 -2.10 5.62
CA GLY A 69 -4.62 -1.26 4.47
C GLY A 69 -5.62 -0.15 4.82
N TYR A 70 -5.80 0.75 3.86
CA TYR A 70 -6.85 1.76 3.88
C TYR A 70 -7.69 1.62 2.61
N ILE A 71 -8.97 1.98 2.71
CA ILE A 71 -9.89 2.09 1.59
C ILE A 71 -10.28 3.56 1.42
N LEU A 72 -10.15 4.06 0.19
CA LEU A 72 -10.68 5.35 -0.22
C LEU A 72 -12.10 5.15 -0.76
N GLN A 73 -13.07 5.81 -0.16
CA GLN A 73 -14.45 5.84 -0.64
C GLN A 73 -14.60 7.04 -1.61
N PRO A 74 -14.69 6.82 -2.94
CA PRO A 74 -14.63 7.90 -3.91
C PRO A 74 -15.85 8.82 -3.81
N GLU A 75 -15.60 10.12 -3.67
CA GLU A 75 -16.63 11.17 -3.75
C GLU A 75 -16.48 11.98 -5.05
N VAL A 76 -15.25 12.10 -5.56
CA VAL A 76 -14.95 12.71 -6.86
C VAL A 76 -14.00 11.83 -7.65
N VAL A 77 -14.31 11.62 -8.94
CA VAL A 77 -13.44 10.93 -9.88
C VAL A 77 -13.28 11.77 -11.14
N GLU A 78 -12.05 12.15 -11.46
CA GLU A 78 -11.73 12.87 -12.70
C GLU A 78 -10.98 11.95 -13.66
N PHE A 79 -11.48 11.89 -14.90
CA PHE A 79 -10.79 11.31 -16.03
C PHE A 79 -10.24 12.44 -16.90
N TRP A 80 -8.92 12.48 -17.04
CA TRP A 80 -8.22 13.42 -17.90
C TRP A 80 -7.56 12.68 -19.05
N GLN A 81 -7.81 13.12 -20.28
CA GLN A 81 -7.20 12.60 -21.49
C GLN A 81 -6.45 13.71 -22.23
N GLY A 82 -5.14 13.48 -22.43
CA GLY A 82 -4.27 14.42 -23.14
C GLY A 82 -4.60 14.47 -24.62
N GLN A 83 -4.45 15.65 -25.21
CA GLN A 83 -4.71 15.95 -26.62
C GLN A 83 -3.53 16.77 -27.18
N SER A 84 -3.15 16.52 -28.43
CA SER A 84 -1.95 17.11 -29.06
C SER A 84 -2.03 18.62 -29.27
N ASN A 85 -3.24 19.16 -29.37
CA ASN A 85 -3.52 20.59 -29.54
C ASN A 85 -3.68 21.33 -28.19
N CYS A 86 -3.31 20.70 -27.08
CA CYS A 86 -3.47 21.21 -25.71
C CYS A 86 -4.93 21.39 -25.23
N LEU A 87 -5.94 20.97 -26.01
CA LEU A 87 -7.36 21.01 -25.61
C LEU A 87 -7.75 19.67 -24.97
N HIS A 88 -7.31 19.47 -23.73
CA HIS A 88 -7.49 18.19 -23.03
C HIS A 88 -8.93 17.94 -22.62
N ASP A 89 -9.37 16.68 -22.75
CA ASP A 89 -10.69 16.27 -22.26
C ASP A 89 -10.62 16.03 -20.76
N ARG A 90 -11.60 16.57 -20.04
CA ARG A 90 -11.75 16.41 -18.59
C ARG A 90 -13.20 16.08 -18.27
N VAL A 91 -13.44 14.87 -17.80
CA VAL A 91 -14.76 14.42 -17.36
C VAL A 91 -14.69 14.18 -15.86
N VAL A 92 -15.49 14.94 -15.10
CA VAL A 92 -15.51 14.88 -13.64
C VAL A 92 -16.85 14.30 -13.19
N PHE A 93 -16.79 13.20 -12.45
CA PHE A 93 -17.92 12.63 -11.73
C PHE A 93 -17.86 13.09 -10.27
N GLN A 94 -18.99 13.55 -9.74
CA GLN A 94 -19.14 13.93 -8.35
C GLN A 94 -20.37 13.20 -7.78
N CYS A 95 -20.21 12.59 -6.61
CA CYS A 95 -21.33 12.03 -5.87
C CYS A 95 -22.12 13.18 -5.24
N THR A 96 -23.29 13.50 -5.79
CA THR A 96 -24.24 14.41 -5.15
C THR A 96 -25.01 13.64 -4.10
N ARG A 97 -24.93 14.08 -2.83
CA ARG A 97 -25.80 13.56 -1.78
C ARG A 97 -27.19 14.18 -1.99
N ASP A 98 -28.21 13.34 -2.14
CA ASP A 98 -29.61 13.76 -1.98
C ASP A 98 -29.92 14.08 -0.50
#